data_AF-A0A2M7GN49-F1
#
_entry.id   AF-A0A2M7GN49-F1
#
_cell.length_a   1.000
_cell.length_b   1.000
_cell.length_c   1.000
_cell.angle_alpha   90.00
_cell.angle_beta   90.00
_cell.angle_gamma   90.00
#
_symmetry.space_group_name_H-M   'P 1'
#
loop_
_entity.id
_entity.type
_entity.pdbx_description
1 polymer ?
#
loop_
_entity_poly.entity_id
_entity_poly.type
_entity_poly.pdbx_seq_one_letter_code
_entity_poly.pdbx_strand_id
1 'polypeptide(L)'
;MGSTTCPSSWAWSSWPRCSTSTCWTSPAPGGNRQSVTMDRLPRSSGRRSRRFQDRIMKPIRLFVAVVLSIFFALSAAPGSTFAAETVGTAKRVMNEVVTRSFGQSVQTGDGLVANETVVTKARSGIDIRLADQSSLTIGEKSELILDELVYGRDANRVTGAFRMLSGAIRFASAGVPMDFLIKTPTATIGIRGTRFDVVVQDGSTEVAVIEGMVVVQSRFGVVDVRTGQVYQVTTRQAAFAQARSAGMNQAMEFILAMVAGGETSPVFQPQGGGTQPPALPPFLASKDKENLLVMDLPAGQVYVELMPDVAPVHVRRVKQLARQRFYDGLAFHYVRQDYVAETGDPSFTPGGGGTAGGTGTTLPAEFSSVPFTEGTLGMSRRQDDPNSADSRFFIALGPTARTLDGRYTAWGRVVLGMQYLKALKPANRPKAPERLRTLRVVADLYK
;
A
#
# COMPACT_ATOMS: atom_id res chain seq x y z
N MET A 1 -1.40 -41.54 -49.96
CA MET A 1 -1.08 -42.96 -50.20
C MET A 1 0.00 -43.31 -49.17
N GLY A 2 -0.31 -43.88 -48.01
CA GLY A 2 -0.83 -45.22 -47.74
C GLY A 2 0.28 -45.94 -46.95
N SER A 3 0.13 -46.09 -45.62
CA SER A 3 -0.12 -47.37 -44.92
C SER A 3 1.09 -48.34 -45.00
N THR A 4 1.53 -49.09 -43.98
CA THR A 4 0.75 -49.98 -43.09
C THR A 4 1.70 -50.60 -42.02
N THR A 5 1.25 -50.63 -40.76
CA THR A 5 1.34 -51.68 -39.69
C THR A 5 2.50 -52.70 -39.51
N CYS A 6 2.94 -52.83 -38.23
CA CYS A 6 3.18 -53.99 -37.30
C CYS A 6 3.11 -55.46 -37.83
N PRO A 7 3.67 -56.52 -37.15
CA PRO A 7 3.63 -56.77 -35.67
C PRO A 7 4.70 -57.72 -35.01
N SER A 8 4.46 -58.00 -33.70
CA SER A 8 4.77 -59.24 -32.92
C SER A 8 6.20 -59.40 -32.35
N SER A 9 6.46 -60.04 -31.20
CA SER A 9 5.74 -60.56 -30.03
C SER A 9 6.83 -61.12 -29.08
N TRP A 10 6.52 -61.39 -27.80
CA TRP A 10 6.85 -62.62 -27.06
C TRP A 10 6.08 -62.55 -25.72
N ALA A 11 5.49 -63.69 -25.36
CA ALA A 11 4.38 -63.84 -24.42
C ALA A 11 4.74 -64.76 -23.24
N TRP A 12 3.72 -65.10 -22.44
CA TRP A 12 3.55 -66.19 -21.46
C TRP A 12 3.68 -65.76 -19.97
N SER A 13 2.80 -66.14 -19.02
CA SER A 13 1.51 -66.85 -19.01
C SER A 13 0.95 -66.95 -17.57
N SER A 14 -0.38 -66.81 -17.41
CA SER A 14 -1.37 -67.52 -16.53
C SER A 14 -1.18 -67.77 -15.01
N TRP A 15 -2.07 -67.17 -14.19
CA TRP A 15 -3.11 -67.69 -13.24
C TRP A 15 -3.02 -69.15 -12.69
N PRO A 16 -3.48 -69.47 -11.44
CA PRO A 16 -4.93 -69.53 -11.08
C PRO A 16 -5.37 -69.26 -9.60
N ARG A 17 -6.71 -69.29 -9.37
CA ARG A 17 -7.47 -69.25 -8.09
C ARG A 17 -7.66 -70.64 -7.45
N CYS A 18 -7.85 -70.72 -6.11
CA CYS A 18 -8.83 -71.52 -5.32
C CYS A 18 -8.46 -71.52 -3.79
N SER A 19 -9.34 -71.08 -2.86
CA SER A 19 -10.17 -71.84 -1.86
C SER A 19 -9.36 -72.73 -0.86
N THR A 20 -9.50 -72.75 0.48
CA THR A 20 -10.67 -72.88 1.39
C THR A 20 -10.27 -72.73 2.90
N SER A 21 -11.25 -72.36 3.75
CA SER A 21 -11.50 -72.71 5.19
C SER A 21 -10.55 -72.18 6.31
N THR A 22 -10.97 -71.66 7.48
CA THR A 22 -12.09 -72.05 8.38
C THR A 22 -12.49 -70.95 9.41
N CYS A 23 -13.79 -70.92 9.75
CA CYS A 23 -14.62 -70.37 10.86
C CYS A 23 -13.97 -69.65 12.08
N TRP A 24 -14.62 -68.69 12.75
CA TRP A 24 -15.84 -68.85 13.57
C TRP A 24 -16.74 -67.59 13.73
N THR A 25 -17.96 -67.87 14.22
CA THR A 25 -19.25 -67.17 14.16
C THR A 25 -19.56 -66.11 15.24
N SER A 26 -20.35 -65.11 14.81
CA SER A 26 -21.46 -64.32 15.43
C SER A 26 -22.21 -64.94 16.66
N PRO A 27 -23.14 -64.24 17.38
CA PRO A 27 -24.04 -63.15 16.91
C PRO A 27 -24.54 -62.05 17.92
N ALA A 28 -25.24 -61.05 17.36
CA ALA A 28 -26.19 -60.10 18.00
C ALA A 28 -27.62 -60.74 18.05
N PRO A 29 -28.80 -60.06 18.26
CA PRO A 29 -29.14 -58.65 18.51
C PRO A 29 -30.35 -58.41 19.50
N GLY A 30 -30.85 -57.15 19.59
CA GLY A 30 -32.27 -56.88 19.91
C GLY A 30 -32.55 -55.77 20.95
N GLY A 31 -33.25 -54.70 20.56
CA GLY A 31 -33.73 -53.63 21.46
C GLY A 31 -35.24 -53.70 21.75
N ASN A 32 -35.76 -52.88 22.69
CA ASN A 32 -36.95 -52.02 22.51
C ASN A 32 -37.26 -51.13 23.75
N ARG A 33 -38.06 -50.08 23.51
CA ARG A 33 -38.62 -49.06 24.42
C ARG A 33 -39.45 -49.60 25.60
N GLN A 34 -39.54 -48.83 26.70
CA GLN A 34 -40.78 -48.18 27.18
C GLN A 34 -40.58 -47.31 28.44
N SER A 35 -41.42 -46.28 28.57
CA SER A 35 -41.52 -45.25 29.62
C SER A 35 -42.71 -45.50 30.55
N VAL A 36 -42.59 -45.35 31.88
CA VAL A 36 -43.73 -45.07 32.80
C VAL A 36 -43.26 -44.23 34.01
N THR A 37 -44.20 -43.41 34.47
CA THR A 37 -44.30 -42.23 35.36
C THR A 37 -44.28 -42.45 36.88
N MET A 38 -43.99 -41.34 37.61
CA MET A 38 -44.44 -40.86 38.97
C MET A 38 -44.83 -41.89 40.06
N ASP A 39 -44.48 -41.76 41.35
CA ASP A 39 -44.79 -40.64 42.24
C ASP A 39 -44.29 -40.87 43.71
N ARG A 40 -44.25 -39.78 44.50
CA ARG A 40 -44.29 -39.64 45.99
C ARG A 40 -43.03 -39.71 46.91
N LEU A 41 -42.94 -38.64 47.72
CA LEU A 41 -42.09 -38.37 48.90
C LEU A 41 -42.56 -39.13 50.17
N PRO A 42 -41.76 -39.12 51.26
CA PRO A 42 -42.10 -38.20 52.36
C PRO A 42 -40.91 -37.50 53.07
N ARG A 43 -41.27 -36.43 53.79
CA ARG A 43 -40.48 -35.56 54.69
C ARG A 43 -40.16 -36.21 56.04
N SER A 44 -39.02 -35.87 56.65
CA SER A 44 -38.85 -35.47 58.08
C SER A 44 -37.36 -35.08 58.33
N SER A 45 -37.04 -33.85 58.72
CA SER A 45 -36.99 -33.25 60.07
C SER A 45 -35.57 -33.16 60.67
N GLY A 46 -35.03 -31.95 60.74
CA GLY A 46 -34.50 -31.37 61.97
C GLY A 46 -33.16 -31.84 62.59
N ARG A 47 -32.14 -31.00 62.40
CA ARG A 47 -31.35 -30.30 63.46
C ARG A 47 -30.18 -31.01 64.18
N ARG A 48 -29.06 -30.26 64.21
CA ARG A 48 -27.81 -30.34 65.02
C ARG A 48 -26.78 -31.39 64.55
N SER A 49 -25.48 -31.14 64.51
CA SER A 49 -24.65 -30.09 65.14
C SER A 49 -23.44 -29.71 64.29
N ARG A 50 -23.08 -28.43 64.43
CA ARG A 50 -21.86 -27.76 63.95
C ARG A 50 -20.60 -28.38 64.56
N ARG A 51 -19.47 -28.07 63.91
CA ARG A 51 -18.06 -28.12 64.36
C ARG A 51 -17.29 -29.39 63.98
N PHE A 52 -16.79 -29.47 62.74
CA PHE A 52 -15.46 -30.08 62.51
C PHE A 52 -14.77 -29.80 61.15
N GLN A 53 -15.21 -28.86 60.31
CA GLN A 53 -14.59 -28.69 58.98
C GLN A 53 -14.34 -27.23 58.58
N ASP A 54 -13.60 -26.47 59.40
CA ASP A 54 -13.33 -25.06 59.07
C ASP A 54 -11.92 -24.57 59.44
N ARG A 55 -10.92 -25.47 59.44
CA ARG A 55 -9.57 -25.12 59.93
C ARG A 55 -8.38 -25.38 59.00
N ILE A 56 -8.57 -25.72 57.72
CA ILE A 56 -7.41 -26.01 56.83
C ILE A 56 -7.44 -25.27 55.47
N MET A 57 -8.47 -24.49 55.11
CA MET A 57 -8.57 -23.88 53.77
C MET A 57 -8.50 -22.34 53.71
N LYS A 58 -8.01 -21.67 54.75
CA LYS A 58 -7.92 -20.19 54.80
C LYS A 58 -6.55 -19.55 54.45
N PRO A 59 -5.38 -20.21 54.53
CA PRO A 59 -4.12 -19.52 54.21
C PRO A 59 -3.79 -19.49 52.70
N ILE A 60 -4.36 -20.38 51.88
CA ILE A 60 -4.05 -20.47 50.44
C ILE A 60 -4.78 -19.40 49.61
N ARG A 61 -5.97 -18.95 50.05
CA ARG A 61 -6.76 -17.93 49.33
C ARG A 61 -6.24 -16.50 49.54
N LEU A 62 -5.46 -16.25 50.58
CA LEU A 62 -4.90 -14.91 50.85
C LEU A 62 -3.61 -14.66 50.05
N PHE A 63 -2.82 -15.71 49.80
CA PHE A 63 -1.54 -15.59 49.08
C PHE A 63 -1.73 -15.37 47.57
N VAL A 64 -2.77 -15.96 46.97
CA VAL A 64 -3.11 -15.76 45.55
C VAL A 64 -3.64 -14.35 45.28
N ALA A 65 -4.33 -13.74 46.24
CA ALA A 65 -4.87 -12.38 46.09
C ALA A 65 -3.78 -11.29 46.14
N VAL A 66 -2.73 -11.46 46.97
CA VAL A 66 -1.64 -10.47 47.09
C VAL A 66 -0.69 -10.51 45.89
N VAL A 67 -0.42 -11.68 45.33
CA VAL A 67 0.43 -11.82 44.11
C VAL A 67 -0.27 -11.26 42.87
N LEU A 68 -1.60 -11.41 42.75
CA LEU A 68 -2.40 -10.77 41.70
C LEU A 68 -2.51 -9.25 41.85
N SER A 69 -2.41 -8.72 43.08
CA SER A 69 -2.43 -7.27 43.34
C SER A 69 -1.10 -6.59 43.02
N ILE A 70 0.02 -7.28 43.20
CA ILE A 70 1.36 -6.77 42.85
C ILE A 70 1.59 -6.85 41.33
N PHE A 71 1.00 -7.84 40.64
CA PHE A 71 1.03 -7.92 39.17
C PHE A 71 0.13 -6.88 38.47
N PHE A 72 -0.92 -6.39 39.14
CA PHE A 72 -1.80 -5.36 38.59
C PHE A 72 -1.33 -3.92 38.85
N ALA A 73 -0.32 -3.73 39.70
CA ALA A 73 0.27 -2.42 40.02
C ALA A 73 1.57 -2.12 39.26
N LEU A 74 2.02 -3.00 38.36
CA LEU A 74 3.27 -2.86 37.59
C LEU A 74 3.05 -2.93 36.07
N SER A 75 1.98 -2.32 35.57
CA SER A 75 1.75 -2.11 34.13
C SER A 75 0.97 -0.83 33.87
N ALA A 76 1.50 0.28 34.36
CA ALA A 76 1.13 1.61 33.91
C ALA A 76 2.38 2.51 33.92
N ALA A 77 3.43 2.08 33.21
CA ALA A 77 4.31 3.08 32.62
C ALA A 77 3.49 3.75 31.51
N PRO A 78 3.28 5.09 31.53
CA PRO A 78 2.74 5.76 30.37
C PRO A 78 3.72 5.45 29.22
N GLY A 79 3.27 4.62 28.28
CA GLY A 79 4.00 4.43 27.03
C GLY A 79 4.21 5.82 26.47
N SER A 80 5.48 6.21 26.31
CA SER A 80 5.83 7.45 25.63
C SER A 80 5.24 7.35 24.23
N THR A 81 4.12 8.02 23.99
CA THR A 81 3.72 8.38 22.64
C THR A 81 4.83 9.28 22.13
N PHE A 82 5.73 8.74 21.33
CA PHE A 82 6.64 9.54 20.52
C PHE A 82 5.76 10.40 19.61
N ALA A 83 5.53 11.64 20.00
CA ALA A 83 4.94 12.63 19.13
C ALA A 83 5.90 12.80 17.95
N ALA A 84 5.43 12.53 16.74
CA ALA A 84 6.25 12.70 15.54
C ALA A 84 6.75 14.15 15.48
N GLU A 85 8.06 14.32 15.35
CA GLU A 85 8.69 15.64 15.33
C GLU A 85 8.19 16.43 14.11
N THR A 86 7.67 17.63 14.36
CA THR A 86 7.14 18.50 13.31
C THR A 86 8.30 19.13 12.53
N VAL A 87 8.37 18.82 11.24
CA VAL A 87 9.42 19.25 10.31
C VAL A 87 9.17 20.68 9.82
N GLY A 88 7.91 21.07 9.64
CA GLY A 88 7.55 22.40 9.15
C GLY A 88 6.05 22.65 9.17
N THR A 89 5.66 23.84 8.71
CA THR A 89 4.26 24.27 8.61
C THR A 89 3.92 24.66 7.18
N ALA A 90 2.75 24.22 6.69
CA ALA A 90 2.24 24.61 5.39
C ALA A 90 1.81 26.08 5.41
N LYS A 91 2.56 26.96 4.74
CA LYS A 91 2.23 28.39 4.65
C LYS A 91 1.26 28.70 3.52
N ARG A 92 1.27 27.89 2.48
CA ARG A 92 0.33 27.99 1.36
C ARG A 92 0.11 26.62 0.78
N VAL A 93 -1.14 26.27 0.51
CA VAL A 93 -1.50 25.07 -0.23
C VAL A 93 -2.36 25.48 -1.43
N MET A 94 -1.96 25.05 -2.62
CA MET A 94 -2.72 25.22 -3.85
C MET A 94 -3.28 23.88 -4.30
N ASN A 95 -4.59 23.87 -4.55
CA ASN A 95 -5.34 22.72 -5.03
C ASN A 95 -5.12 21.49 -4.15
N GLU A 96 -4.67 20.38 -4.74
CA GLU A 96 -4.63 19.09 -4.07
C GLU A 96 -3.20 18.70 -3.69
N VAL A 97 -2.92 18.82 -2.40
CA VAL A 97 -1.68 18.37 -1.76
C VAL A 97 -2.03 17.35 -0.69
N VAL A 98 -1.41 16.19 -0.75
CA VAL A 98 -1.73 15.07 0.14
C VAL A 98 -0.46 14.55 0.80
N THR A 99 -0.60 14.05 2.02
CA THR A 99 0.49 13.37 2.71
C THR A 99 0.23 11.88 2.91
N ARG A 100 1.28 11.07 2.77
CA ARG A 100 1.19 9.60 2.82
C ARG A 100 0.99 9.04 4.23
N SER A 101 1.42 9.76 5.27
CA SER A 101 1.33 9.28 6.67
C SER A 101 -0.11 9.28 7.20
N PHE A 102 -1.00 10.11 6.63
CA PHE A 102 -2.39 10.21 7.08
C PHE A 102 -3.46 10.23 5.97
N GLY A 103 -3.07 10.26 4.69
CA GLY A 103 -4.04 10.41 3.58
C GLY A 103 -4.85 11.71 3.68
N GLN A 104 -4.36 12.66 4.46
CA GLN A 104 -5.02 13.93 4.71
C GLN A 104 -4.64 14.90 3.61
N SER A 105 -5.64 15.63 3.11
CA SER A 105 -5.38 16.85 2.36
C SER A 105 -4.69 17.81 3.30
N VAL A 106 -3.53 18.30 2.91
CA VAL A 106 -2.83 19.34 3.67
C VAL A 106 -3.59 20.64 3.47
N GLN A 107 -3.84 21.34 4.56
CA GLN A 107 -4.39 22.69 4.56
C GLN A 107 -3.33 23.70 4.97
N THR A 108 -3.57 24.96 4.64
CA THR A 108 -2.72 26.04 5.12
C THR A 108 -2.79 26.09 6.64
N GLY A 109 -1.63 26.10 7.30
CA GLY A 109 -1.50 26.05 8.75
C GLY A 109 -1.12 24.66 9.29
N ASP A 110 -1.29 23.60 8.51
CA ASP A 110 -1.01 22.24 8.97
C ASP A 110 0.48 22.02 9.25
N GLY A 111 0.75 21.30 10.32
CA GLY A 111 2.09 20.80 10.66
C GLY A 111 2.42 19.56 9.83
N LEU A 112 3.59 19.57 9.20
CA LEU A 112 4.15 18.43 8.48
C LEU A 112 5.17 17.75 9.38
N VAL A 113 5.19 16.41 9.37
CA VAL A 113 6.04 15.62 10.29
C VAL A 113 7.15 14.90 9.55
N ALA A 114 8.18 14.48 10.29
CA ALA A 114 9.26 13.67 9.74
C ALA A 114 8.75 12.33 9.18
N ASN A 115 9.47 11.83 8.18
CA ASN A 115 9.17 10.63 7.39
C ASN A 115 7.86 10.67 6.59
N GLU A 116 7.26 11.85 6.45
CA GLU A 116 6.05 12.07 5.67
C GLU A 116 6.36 12.27 4.19
N THR A 117 5.55 11.66 3.32
CA THR A 117 5.65 11.91 1.87
C THR A 117 4.62 12.95 1.47
N VAL A 118 5.09 14.08 0.94
CA VAL A 118 4.27 15.14 0.38
C VAL A 118 4.12 14.89 -1.12
N VAL A 119 2.87 14.82 -1.59
CA VAL A 119 2.54 14.61 -3.00
C VAL A 119 1.69 15.78 -3.49
N THR A 120 2.14 16.43 -4.56
CA THR A 120 1.39 17.48 -5.25
C THR A 120 0.90 16.94 -6.60
N LYS A 121 -0.39 17.11 -6.89
CA LYS A 121 -0.95 16.76 -8.21
C LYS A 121 -0.64 17.80 -9.28
N ALA A 122 -1.18 17.58 -10.47
CA ALA A 122 -1.18 18.57 -11.54
C ALA A 122 -1.87 19.86 -11.06
N ARG A 123 -1.25 21.00 -11.35
CA ARG A 123 -1.68 22.33 -10.87
C ARG A 123 -1.69 22.48 -9.35
N SER A 124 -1.14 21.56 -8.57
CA SER A 124 -1.07 21.69 -7.11
C SER A 124 0.31 22.12 -6.66
N GLY A 125 0.39 22.71 -5.47
CA GLY A 125 1.68 23.10 -4.90
C GLY A 125 1.55 23.43 -3.42
N ILE A 126 2.66 23.36 -2.70
CA ILE A 126 2.71 23.66 -1.28
C ILE A 126 3.97 24.45 -0.94
N ASP A 127 3.80 25.52 -0.19
CA ASP A 127 4.89 26.29 0.38
C ASP A 127 5.01 25.93 1.86
N ILE A 128 6.17 25.44 2.25
CA ILE A 128 6.45 24.93 3.59
C ILE A 128 7.47 25.85 4.23
N ARG A 129 7.16 26.32 5.44
CA ARG A 129 8.14 26.93 6.34
C ARG A 129 8.67 25.87 7.28
N LEU A 130 9.95 25.53 7.15
CA LEU A 130 10.64 24.61 8.05
C LEU A 130 10.85 25.25 9.42
N ALA A 131 11.16 24.44 10.43
CA ALA A 131 11.32 24.93 11.81
C ALA A 131 12.46 25.96 11.95
N ASP A 132 13.51 25.82 11.14
CA ASP A 132 14.66 26.73 11.05
C ASP A 132 14.39 28.03 10.26
N GLN A 133 13.12 28.28 9.90
CA GLN A 133 12.66 29.37 9.05
C GLN A 133 13.02 29.27 7.56
N SER A 134 13.70 28.22 7.12
CA SER A 134 13.95 27.99 5.69
C SER A 134 12.64 27.75 4.94
N SER A 135 12.57 28.19 3.68
CA SER A 135 11.41 27.99 2.81
C SER A 135 11.66 26.86 1.83
N LEU A 136 10.72 25.91 1.78
CA LEU A 136 10.68 24.83 0.81
C LEU A 136 9.35 24.92 0.05
N THR A 137 9.42 25.30 -1.21
CA THR A 137 8.25 25.33 -2.09
C THR A 137 8.29 24.13 -3.02
N ILE A 138 7.18 23.39 -3.09
CA ILE A 138 7.02 22.19 -3.92
C ILE A 138 6.00 22.51 -5.01
N GLY A 139 6.43 22.38 -6.26
CA GLY A 139 5.62 22.64 -7.46
C GLY A 139 4.72 21.46 -7.81
N GLU A 140 4.03 21.55 -8.96
CA GLU A 140 3.10 20.50 -9.40
C GLU A 140 3.78 19.16 -9.73
N LYS A 141 2.98 18.08 -9.69
CA LYS A 141 3.41 16.71 -10.05
C LYS A 141 4.66 16.26 -9.29
N SER A 142 4.79 16.70 -8.04
CA SER A 142 5.95 16.43 -7.22
C SER A 142 5.67 15.36 -6.18
N GLU A 143 6.69 14.56 -5.91
CA GLU A 143 6.69 13.62 -4.79
C GLU A 143 8.01 13.78 -4.03
N LEU A 144 7.88 14.24 -2.78
CA LEU A 144 8.99 14.53 -1.89
C LEU A 144 8.75 13.84 -0.55
N ILE A 145 9.74 13.10 -0.08
CA ILE A 145 9.75 12.52 1.26
C ILE A 145 10.56 13.45 2.15
N LEU A 146 9.89 13.92 3.21
CA LEU A 146 10.49 14.64 4.32
C LEU A 146 11.21 13.61 5.21
N ASP A 147 12.34 13.06 4.74
CA ASP A 147 13.13 12.09 5.51
C ASP A 147 13.53 12.69 6.87
N GLU A 148 13.75 11.83 7.86
CA GLU A 148 14.10 12.17 9.25
C GLU A 148 15.00 13.42 9.37
N LEU A 149 14.39 14.56 9.71
CA LEU A 149 15.12 15.78 10.01
C LEU A 149 15.45 15.75 11.48
N VAL A 150 16.74 15.69 11.79
CA VAL A 150 17.23 15.76 13.15
C VAL A 150 17.70 17.19 13.37
N TYR A 151 16.91 17.94 14.14
CA TYR A 151 17.34 19.24 14.64
C TYR A 151 18.33 19.01 15.80
N GLY A 152 19.53 19.58 15.70
CA GLY A 152 20.48 19.52 16.83
C GLY A 152 19.86 20.16 18.08
N ARG A 153 20.23 19.67 19.28
CA ARG A 153 19.68 20.14 20.58
C ARG A 153 19.74 21.65 20.79
N ASP A 154 20.60 22.34 20.07
CA ASP A 154 20.83 23.78 20.21
C ASP A 154 20.09 24.62 19.13
N ALA A 155 19.26 23.99 18.28
CA ALA A 155 18.53 24.59 17.15
C ALA A 155 19.40 25.32 16.10
N ASN A 156 20.73 25.33 16.25
CA ASN A 156 21.68 26.12 15.46
C ASN A 156 22.37 25.32 14.35
N ARG A 157 22.03 24.04 14.19
CA ARG A 157 22.50 23.15 13.13
C ARG A 157 21.39 22.17 12.77
N VAL A 158 21.00 22.16 11.51
CA VAL A 158 20.00 21.24 10.97
C VAL A 158 20.72 20.14 10.21
N THR A 159 20.48 18.89 10.59
CA THR A 159 20.95 17.70 9.88
C THR A 159 19.77 16.91 9.37
N GLY A 160 19.79 16.52 8.10
CA GLY A 160 18.68 15.74 7.56
C GLY A 160 18.81 15.52 6.07
N ALA A 161 17.83 14.79 5.52
CA ALA A 161 17.73 14.59 4.09
C ALA A 161 16.29 14.77 3.61
N PHE A 162 16.14 15.29 2.41
CA PHE A 162 14.92 15.10 1.64
C PHE A 162 15.16 14.08 0.55
N ARG A 163 14.13 13.30 0.21
CA ARG A 163 14.18 12.38 -0.92
C ARG A 163 13.17 12.81 -1.95
N MET A 164 13.65 13.33 -3.07
CA MET A 164 12.82 13.81 -4.16
C MET A 164 12.74 12.73 -5.22
N LEU A 165 11.52 12.23 -5.47
CA LEU A 165 11.29 11.19 -6.47
C LEU A 165 10.98 11.79 -7.84
N SER A 166 10.20 12.88 -7.87
CA SER A 166 9.86 13.61 -9.09
C SER A 166 9.37 15.03 -8.80
N GLY A 167 9.28 15.84 -9.86
CA GLY A 167 8.65 17.15 -9.86
C GLY A 167 9.66 18.27 -9.67
N ALA A 168 9.25 19.32 -8.99
CA ALA A 168 10.03 20.56 -8.86
C ALA A 168 9.98 21.11 -7.45
N ILE A 169 11.12 21.61 -6.98
CA ILE A 169 11.20 22.34 -5.72
C ILE A 169 12.02 23.62 -5.88
N ARG A 170 11.67 24.60 -5.07
CA ARG A 170 12.53 25.73 -4.73
C ARG A 170 12.87 25.66 -3.25
N PHE A 171 14.15 25.76 -2.95
CA PHE A 171 14.64 25.84 -1.58
C PHE A 171 15.35 27.17 -1.34
N ALA A 172 15.11 27.79 -0.20
CA ALA A 172 15.89 28.93 0.28
C ALA A 172 16.14 28.81 1.79
N SER A 173 17.43 28.82 2.16
CA SER A 173 17.85 28.81 3.57
C SER A 173 17.57 30.13 4.26
N ALA A 174 17.25 30.09 5.55
CA ALA A 174 17.13 31.28 6.41
C ALA A 174 18.49 31.84 6.91
N GLY A 175 19.62 31.41 6.33
CA GLY A 175 20.96 31.87 6.74
C GLY A 175 21.54 31.10 7.92
N VAL A 176 20.90 30.00 8.34
CA VAL A 176 21.42 29.07 9.35
C VAL A 176 22.42 28.12 8.68
N PRO A 177 23.57 27.80 9.31
CA PRO A 177 24.43 26.71 8.83
C PRO A 177 23.70 25.37 8.85
N MET A 178 23.57 24.73 7.68
CA MET A 178 22.82 23.48 7.52
C MET A 178 23.69 22.40 6.87
N ASP A 179 23.60 21.17 7.38
CA ASP A 179 24.17 19.97 6.78
C ASP A 179 23.03 19.12 6.23
N PHE A 180 22.49 19.58 5.10
CA PHE A 180 21.25 19.08 4.55
C PHE A 180 21.47 18.46 3.16
N LEU A 181 20.88 17.28 2.92
CA LEU A 181 21.02 16.57 1.64
C LEU A 181 19.67 16.47 0.92
N ILE A 182 19.64 16.70 -0.39
CA ILE A 182 18.51 16.30 -1.23
C ILE A 182 18.96 15.12 -2.07
N LYS A 183 18.37 13.96 -1.82
CA LYS A 183 18.58 12.74 -2.58
C LYS A 183 17.58 12.66 -3.73
N THR A 184 18.09 12.52 -4.95
CA THR A 184 17.30 12.26 -6.15
C THR A 184 17.70 10.91 -6.75
N PRO A 185 16.98 10.39 -7.76
CA PRO A 185 17.37 9.16 -8.42
C PRO A 185 18.75 9.20 -9.10
N THR A 186 19.28 10.38 -9.40
CA THR A 186 20.54 10.52 -10.16
C THR A 186 21.65 11.27 -9.43
N ALA A 187 21.33 12.01 -8.37
CA ALA A 187 22.30 12.81 -7.63
C ALA A 187 21.93 12.96 -6.16
N THR A 188 22.92 13.31 -5.34
CA THR A 188 22.73 13.83 -3.99
C THR A 188 23.24 15.27 -3.96
N ILE A 189 22.42 16.18 -3.47
CA ILE A 189 22.69 17.62 -3.46
C ILE A 189 22.90 18.04 -2.02
N GLY A 190 24.12 18.42 -1.66
CA GLY A 190 24.44 19.06 -0.39
C GLY A 190 24.12 20.54 -0.45
N ILE A 191 23.29 21.00 0.51
CA ILE A 191 22.90 22.40 0.64
C ILE A 191 23.92 23.12 1.52
N ARG A 192 24.33 24.33 1.13
CA ARG A 192 25.25 25.15 1.93
C ARG A 192 24.79 26.62 2.00
N GLY A 193 23.73 26.89 2.76
CA GLY A 193 23.26 28.26 3.04
C GLY A 193 22.88 29.03 1.76
N THR A 194 21.93 28.48 0.99
CA THR A 194 21.69 28.90 -0.41
C THR A 194 20.24 29.03 -0.79
N ARG A 195 20.00 29.65 -1.95
CA ARG A 195 18.73 29.60 -2.70
C ARG A 195 18.93 28.94 -4.06
N PHE A 196 18.17 27.90 -4.35
CA PHE A 196 18.32 27.12 -5.57
C PHE A 196 17.03 26.38 -5.93
N ASP A 197 16.97 25.95 -7.18
CA ASP A 197 15.87 25.21 -7.78
C ASP A 197 16.35 23.80 -8.13
N VAL A 198 15.48 22.80 -7.93
CA VAL A 198 15.73 21.41 -8.36
C VAL A 198 14.53 20.89 -9.10
N VAL A 199 14.78 20.27 -10.26
CA VAL A 199 13.77 19.53 -11.02
C VAL A 199 14.23 18.11 -11.24
N VAL A 200 13.33 17.17 -10.96
CA VAL A 200 13.51 15.74 -11.21
C VAL A 200 12.43 15.28 -12.18
N GLN A 201 12.83 15.06 -13.43
CA GLN A 201 11.94 14.62 -14.50
C GLN A 201 12.72 13.76 -15.50
N ASP A 202 12.03 12.81 -16.13
CA ASP A 202 12.57 11.97 -17.21
C ASP A 202 13.90 11.27 -16.87
N GLY A 203 14.05 10.85 -15.60
CA GLY A 203 15.28 10.19 -15.13
C GLY A 203 16.50 11.12 -15.12
N SER A 204 16.29 12.43 -15.06
CA SER A 204 17.30 13.46 -14.89
C SER A 204 17.04 14.29 -13.64
N THR A 205 18.11 14.87 -13.11
CA THR A 205 18.08 15.87 -12.05
C THR A 205 18.77 17.12 -12.56
N GLU A 206 18.04 18.22 -12.59
CA GLU A 206 18.56 19.53 -12.94
C GLU A 206 18.58 20.41 -11.70
N VAL A 207 19.71 21.08 -11.47
CA VAL A 207 19.94 21.95 -10.32
C VAL A 207 20.34 23.32 -10.84
N ALA A 208 19.59 24.36 -10.49
CA ALA A 208 19.93 25.74 -10.84
C ALA A 208 20.12 26.57 -9.56
N VAL A 209 21.30 27.13 -9.38
CA VAL A 209 21.63 27.90 -8.17
C VAL A 209 21.37 29.37 -8.42
N ILE A 210 20.49 29.95 -7.60
CA ILE A 210 20.15 31.38 -7.66
C ILE A 210 21.11 32.17 -6.78
N GLU A 211 21.47 31.62 -5.62
CA GLU A 211 22.33 32.29 -4.65
C GLU A 211 23.13 31.29 -3.82
N GLY A 212 24.42 31.58 -3.65
CA GLY A 212 25.39 30.75 -2.95
C GLY A 212 25.97 29.62 -3.80
N MET A 213 26.18 28.45 -3.20
CA MET A 213 26.65 27.23 -3.84
C MET A 213 26.00 25.95 -3.30
N VAL A 214 25.77 24.96 -4.16
CA VAL A 214 25.38 23.60 -3.75
C VAL A 214 26.42 22.60 -4.24
N VAL A 215 26.59 21.52 -3.49
CA VAL A 215 27.51 20.44 -3.85
C VAL A 215 26.69 19.30 -4.46
N VAL A 216 26.89 18.99 -5.73
CA VAL A 216 26.19 17.91 -6.41
C VAL A 216 27.11 16.70 -6.52
N GLN A 217 26.78 15.65 -5.79
CA GLN A 217 27.44 14.35 -5.89
C GLN A 217 26.63 13.41 -6.78
N SER A 218 27.29 12.81 -7.75
CA SER A 218 26.74 11.79 -8.63
C SER A 218 27.77 10.70 -8.88
N ARG A 219 27.40 9.68 -9.66
CA ARG A 219 28.35 8.66 -10.11
C ARG A 219 29.47 9.20 -11.01
N PHE A 220 29.31 10.41 -11.55
CA PHE A 220 30.30 11.07 -12.39
C PHE A 220 31.28 11.92 -11.59
N GLY A 221 31.10 12.00 -10.27
CA GLY A 221 31.95 12.78 -9.37
C GLY A 221 31.15 13.78 -8.54
N VAL A 222 31.90 14.61 -7.82
CA VAL A 222 31.39 15.68 -6.96
C VAL A 222 31.68 17.02 -7.63
N VAL A 223 30.66 17.86 -7.79
CA VAL A 223 30.76 19.15 -8.48
C VAL A 223 30.13 20.24 -7.64
N ASP A 224 30.83 21.35 -7.50
CA ASP A 224 30.29 22.58 -6.92
C ASP A 224 29.51 23.37 -7.99
N VAL A 225 28.23 23.61 -7.75
CA VAL A 225 27.37 24.44 -8.61
C VAL A 225 27.16 25.77 -7.90
N ARG A 226 27.51 26.87 -8.55
CA ARG A 226 27.48 28.22 -7.98
C ARG A 226 26.36 29.06 -8.57
N THR A 227 26.13 30.21 -7.95
CA THR A 227 25.20 31.25 -8.40
C THR A 227 25.23 31.46 -9.91
N GLY A 228 24.05 31.42 -10.54
CA GLY A 228 23.85 31.58 -11.98
C GLY A 228 24.11 30.31 -12.81
N GLN A 229 24.69 29.26 -12.21
CA GLN A 229 24.97 28.01 -12.93
C GLN A 229 23.80 27.04 -12.87
N VAL A 230 23.69 26.26 -13.95
CA VAL A 230 22.76 25.14 -14.07
C VAL A 230 23.58 23.88 -14.29
N TYR A 231 23.29 22.83 -13.51
CA TYR A 231 23.95 21.54 -13.62
C TYR A 231 22.93 20.45 -13.80
N GLN A 232 23.11 19.63 -14.83
CA GLN A 232 22.21 18.54 -15.17
C GLN A 232 22.91 17.21 -14.98
N VAL A 233 22.26 16.30 -14.27
CA VAL A 233 22.69 14.93 -14.03
C VAL A 233 21.66 13.99 -14.63
N THR A 234 22.11 13.03 -15.43
CA THR A 234 21.27 12.02 -16.07
C THR A 234 21.80 10.62 -15.76
N THR A 235 21.13 9.60 -16.28
CA THR A 235 21.63 8.22 -16.22
C THR A 235 22.80 7.94 -17.18
N ARG A 236 23.27 8.91 -17.98
CA ARG A 236 24.36 8.69 -18.94
C ARG A 236 25.51 9.69 -18.82
N GLN A 237 25.21 10.91 -18.39
CA GLN A 237 26.17 12.00 -18.29
C GLN A 237 25.78 12.99 -17.19
N ALA A 238 26.74 13.81 -16.77
CA ALA A 238 26.50 15.00 -15.99
C ALA A 238 27.30 16.17 -16.57
N ALA A 239 26.67 17.33 -16.70
CA ALA A 239 27.29 18.50 -17.33
C ALA A 239 26.64 19.80 -16.86
N PHE A 240 27.42 20.89 -16.93
CA PHE A 240 26.87 22.23 -16.82
C PHE A 240 26.06 22.58 -18.09
N ALA A 241 24.88 23.16 -17.88
CA ALA A 241 24.04 23.67 -18.96
C ALA A 241 24.20 25.19 -19.06
N GLN A 242 24.12 25.73 -20.28
CA GLN A 242 24.19 27.18 -20.53
C GLN A 242 22.93 27.91 -20.05
N ALA A 243 21.81 27.20 -19.95
CA ALA A 243 20.54 27.73 -19.50
C ALA A 243 19.69 26.62 -18.86
N ARG A 244 18.64 27.03 -18.15
CA ARG A 244 17.62 26.13 -17.62
C ARG A 244 16.89 25.40 -18.74
N SER A 245 16.54 24.14 -18.52
CA SER A 245 15.70 23.40 -19.46
C SER A 245 14.29 24.00 -19.55
N ALA A 246 13.57 23.67 -20.62
CA ALA A 246 12.18 24.07 -20.79
C ALA A 246 11.29 23.57 -19.63
N GLY A 247 11.50 22.34 -19.18
CA GLY A 247 10.74 21.79 -18.04
C GLY A 247 11.07 22.49 -16.72
N MET A 248 12.34 22.88 -16.52
CA MET A 248 12.72 23.71 -15.38
C MET A 248 12.05 25.08 -15.42
N ASN A 249 12.02 25.74 -16.57
CA ASN A 249 11.36 27.04 -16.70
C ASN A 249 9.85 26.95 -16.41
N GLN A 250 9.15 25.98 -16.99
CA GLN A 250 7.72 25.77 -16.75
C GLN A 250 7.42 25.48 -15.27
N ALA A 251 8.21 24.61 -14.65
CA ALA A 251 8.05 24.30 -13.24
C ALA A 251 8.28 25.52 -12.34
N MET A 252 9.28 26.35 -12.67
CA MET A 252 9.58 27.55 -11.90
C MET A 252 8.56 28.66 -12.12
N GLU A 253 7.96 28.79 -13.31
CA GLU A 253 6.84 29.70 -13.55
C GLU A 253 5.66 29.37 -12.63
N PHE A 254 5.31 28.09 -12.50
CA PHE A 254 4.27 27.65 -11.57
C PHE A 254 4.62 27.99 -10.11
N ILE A 255 5.83 27.66 -9.66
CA ILE A 255 6.28 27.95 -8.29
C ILE A 255 6.29 29.46 -8.02
N LEU A 256 6.75 30.27 -8.97
CA LEU A 256 6.76 31.72 -8.86
C LEU A 256 5.34 32.29 -8.78
N ALA A 257 4.42 31.84 -9.64
CA ALA A 257 3.02 32.24 -9.61
C ALA A 257 2.37 31.87 -8.27
N MET A 258 2.67 30.67 -7.76
CA MET A 258 2.19 30.20 -6.48
C MET A 258 2.69 31.06 -5.31
N VAL A 259 3.96 31.48 -5.31
CA VAL A 259 4.54 32.28 -4.20
C VAL A 259 4.14 33.76 -4.29
N ALA A 260 3.90 34.30 -5.48
CA ALA A 260 3.57 35.71 -5.71
C ALA A 260 2.21 36.18 -5.15
N GLY A 261 1.22 35.28 -4.97
CA GLY A 261 0.02 35.56 -4.14
C GLY A 261 -0.82 36.79 -4.50
N GLY A 262 -1.20 36.98 -5.77
CA GLY A 262 -2.27 37.89 -6.18
C GLY A 262 -3.53 37.13 -6.57
N GLU A 263 -4.72 37.68 -6.28
CA GLU A 263 -6.08 37.15 -6.50
C GLU A 263 -6.47 36.93 -7.98
N THR A 264 -5.60 36.34 -8.78
CA THR A 264 -5.99 35.76 -10.06
C THR A 264 -5.52 34.33 -10.08
N SER A 265 -6.32 33.46 -9.44
CA SER A 265 -6.50 32.11 -9.96
C SER A 265 -6.65 32.26 -11.47
N PRO A 266 -5.79 31.66 -12.32
CA PRO A 266 -6.12 31.62 -13.73
C PRO A 266 -7.46 30.91 -13.83
N VAL A 267 -8.52 31.68 -14.17
CA VAL A 267 -9.82 31.13 -14.56
C VAL A 267 -9.58 30.43 -15.88
N PHE A 268 -9.09 29.20 -15.79
CA PHE A 268 -9.03 28.33 -16.94
C PHE A 268 -10.42 27.77 -17.13
N GLN A 269 -11.12 28.31 -18.13
CA GLN A 269 -12.39 27.78 -18.59
C GLN A 269 -12.27 26.28 -18.85
N PRO A 270 -13.31 25.47 -18.56
CA PRO A 270 -13.27 24.05 -18.82
C PRO A 270 -13.08 23.82 -20.32
N GLN A 271 -11.87 23.43 -20.72
CA GLN A 271 -11.63 22.88 -22.06
C GLN A 271 -12.49 21.63 -22.16
N GLY A 272 -13.42 21.69 -23.12
CA GLY A 272 -14.46 20.71 -23.35
C GLY A 272 -13.95 19.32 -23.71
N GLY A 273 -14.88 18.37 -23.69
CA GLY A 273 -14.63 16.96 -23.90
C GLY A 273 -13.82 16.64 -25.15
N GLY A 274 -12.61 16.15 -24.92
CA GLY A 274 -11.81 15.40 -25.86
C GLY A 274 -11.32 14.12 -25.19
N THR A 275 -11.59 12.98 -25.81
CA THR A 275 -11.20 11.63 -25.40
C THR A 275 -9.69 11.38 -25.57
N GLN A 276 -8.86 12.15 -24.86
CA GLN A 276 -7.44 11.83 -24.76
C GLN A 276 -7.13 11.41 -23.31
N PRO A 277 -6.59 10.21 -23.08
CA PRO A 277 -6.24 9.78 -21.73
C PRO A 277 -5.28 10.80 -21.10
N PRO A 278 -5.44 11.11 -19.81
CA PRO A 278 -4.51 11.98 -19.10
C PRO A 278 -3.10 11.40 -19.21
N ALA A 279 -2.13 12.22 -19.64
CA ALA A 279 -0.75 11.79 -19.84
C ALA A 279 -0.19 11.06 -18.61
N LEU A 280 0.37 9.87 -18.80
CA LEU A 280 1.01 9.12 -17.72
C LEU A 280 2.11 9.97 -17.05
N PRO A 281 2.23 9.91 -15.72
CA PRO A 281 3.41 10.41 -15.03
C PRO A 281 4.70 9.87 -15.67
N PRO A 282 5.79 10.66 -15.78
CA PRO A 282 7.02 10.24 -16.46
C PRO A 282 7.60 8.90 -15.98
N PHE A 283 7.52 8.61 -14.68
CA PHE A 283 7.99 7.34 -14.12
C PHE A 283 7.14 6.12 -14.53
N LEU A 284 5.89 6.34 -14.96
CA LEU A 284 5.03 5.32 -15.56
C LEU A 284 5.13 5.31 -17.10
N ALA A 285 5.52 6.42 -17.72
CA ALA A 285 5.66 6.52 -19.17
C ALA A 285 6.75 5.59 -19.73
N SER A 286 7.80 5.34 -18.93
CA SER A 286 8.90 4.42 -19.27
C SER A 286 8.61 2.94 -18.98
N LYS A 287 7.51 2.63 -18.27
CA LYS A 287 7.09 1.27 -17.98
C LYS A 287 6.39 0.66 -19.19
N ASP A 288 6.44 -0.67 -19.29
CA ASP A 288 5.65 -1.40 -20.27
C ASP A 288 4.15 -1.20 -19.96
N LYS A 289 3.46 -0.46 -20.83
CA LYS A 289 2.04 -0.15 -20.69
C LYS A 289 1.15 -1.40 -20.72
N GLU A 290 1.62 -2.50 -21.33
CA GLU A 290 0.89 -3.77 -21.29
C GLU A 290 0.94 -4.38 -19.89
N ASN A 291 1.96 -4.09 -19.09
CA ASN A 291 2.13 -4.57 -17.72
C ASN A 291 1.75 -3.51 -16.67
N LEU A 292 0.98 -2.50 -17.07
CA LEU A 292 0.36 -1.54 -16.16
C LEU A 292 -1.17 -1.64 -16.24
N LEU A 293 -1.82 -1.69 -15.09
CA LEU A 293 -3.25 -1.43 -14.94
C LEU A 293 -3.48 -0.06 -14.35
N VAL A 294 -4.59 0.57 -14.74
CA VAL A 294 -5.17 1.71 -14.03
C VAL A 294 -6.52 1.30 -13.48
N MET A 295 -6.67 1.48 -12.16
CA MET A 295 -7.86 1.24 -11.38
C MET A 295 -8.45 2.61 -11.02
N ASP A 296 -9.60 2.94 -11.56
CA ASP A 296 -10.28 4.20 -11.31
C ASP A 296 -11.23 4.07 -10.11
N LEU A 297 -11.00 4.88 -9.08
CA LEU A 297 -11.85 4.96 -7.88
C LEU A 297 -12.47 6.36 -7.81
N PRO A 298 -13.58 6.55 -7.07
CA PRO A 298 -14.13 7.89 -6.83
C PRO A 298 -13.13 8.89 -6.26
N ALA A 299 -12.20 8.41 -5.43
CA ALA A 299 -11.15 9.22 -4.82
C ALA A 299 -9.96 9.51 -5.76
N GLY A 300 -9.77 8.71 -6.82
CA GLY A 300 -8.68 8.90 -7.78
C GLY A 300 -8.20 7.61 -8.43
N GLN A 301 -7.17 7.73 -9.26
CA GLN A 301 -6.59 6.62 -10.01
C GLN A 301 -5.47 5.92 -9.24
N VAL A 302 -5.51 4.59 -9.23
CA VAL A 302 -4.47 3.72 -8.69
C VAL A 302 -3.81 3.00 -9.87
N TYR A 303 -2.49 3.06 -9.97
CA TYR A 303 -1.73 2.33 -10.97
C TYR A 303 -1.09 1.10 -10.36
N VAL A 304 -1.22 -0.02 -11.05
CA VAL A 304 -0.71 -1.32 -10.63
C VAL A 304 0.26 -1.84 -11.69
N GLU A 305 1.49 -2.14 -11.27
CA GLU A 305 2.46 -2.88 -12.08
C GLU A 305 2.24 -4.38 -11.91
N LEU A 306 2.03 -5.06 -13.03
CA LEU A 306 1.78 -6.49 -13.11
C LEU A 306 3.11 -7.26 -13.04
N MET A 307 3.08 -8.46 -12.46
CA MET A 307 4.26 -9.31 -12.28
C MET A 307 4.15 -10.59 -13.12
N PRO A 308 4.25 -10.53 -14.46
CA PRO A 308 4.11 -11.70 -15.34
C PRO A 308 5.19 -12.76 -15.10
N ASP A 309 6.35 -12.39 -14.56
CA ASP A 309 7.42 -13.34 -14.21
C ASP A 309 7.11 -14.12 -12.92
N VAL A 310 6.18 -13.62 -12.09
CA VAL A 310 5.78 -14.23 -10.81
C VAL A 310 4.52 -15.06 -10.96
N ALA A 311 3.52 -14.52 -11.66
CA ALA A 311 2.20 -15.15 -11.82
C ALA A 311 1.66 -14.96 -13.25
N PRO A 312 2.29 -15.58 -14.26
CA PRO A 312 1.94 -15.37 -15.67
C PRO A 312 0.49 -15.74 -16.01
N VAL A 313 -0.09 -16.78 -15.40
CA VAL A 313 -1.47 -17.21 -15.64
C VAL A 313 -2.45 -16.21 -15.04
N HIS A 314 -2.21 -15.75 -13.81
CA HIS A 314 -3.05 -14.74 -13.16
C HIS A 314 -2.98 -13.39 -13.86
N VAL A 315 -1.79 -12.93 -14.25
CA VAL A 315 -1.60 -11.68 -14.99
C VAL A 315 -2.38 -11.72 -16.31
N ARG A 316 -2.30 -12.83 -17.05
CA ARG A 316 -3.08 -13.03 -18.28
C ARG A 316 -4.58 -12.96 -18.01
N ARG A 317 -5.05 -13.61 -16.95
CA ARG A 317 -6.46 -13.62 -16.58
C ARG A 317 -6.98 -12.23 -16.20
N VAL A 318 -6.25 -11.49 -15.36
CA VAL A 318 -6.65 -10.14 -14.95
C VAL A 318 -6.69 -9.20 -16.16
N LYS A 319 -5.70 -9.26 -17.06
CA LYS A 319 -5.73 -8.48 -18.31
C LYS A 319 -6.94 -8.83 -19.17
N GLN A 320 -7.26 -10.12 -19.32
CA GLN A 320 -8.43 -10.58 -20.07
C GLN A 320 -9.73 -9.99 -19.48
N LEU A 321 -9.93 -10.11 -18.17
CA LEU A 321 -11.13 -9.62 -17.49
C LEU A 321 -11.23 -8.09 -17.51
N ALA A 322 -10.10 -7.37 -17.36
CA ALA A 322 -10.06 -5.92 -17.50
C ALA A 322 -10.45 -5.46 -18.91
N ARG A 323 -9.96 -6.15 -19.96
CA ARG A 323 -10.33 -5.88 -21.37
C ARG A 323 -11.80 -6.18 -21.66
N GLN A 324 -12.35 -7.19 -21.02
CA GLN A 324 -13.78 -7.51 -21.06
C GLN A 324 -14.65 -6.57 -20.21
N ARG A 325 -14.04 -5.58 -19.53
CA ARG A 325 -14.71 -4.64 -18.62
C ARG A 325 -15.45 -5.34 -17.47
N PHE A 326 -15.03 -6.56 -17.12
CA PHE A 326 -15.68 -7.38 -16.10
C PHE A 326 -15.65 -6.72 -14.71
N TYR A 327 -14.58 -5.99 -14.41
CA TYR A 327 -14.38 -5.36 -13.10
C TYR A 327 -15.12 -4.03 -12.92
N ASP A 328 -15.75 -3.50 -13.96
CA ASP A 328 -16.39 -2.18 -13.92
C ASP A 328 -17.57 -2.17 -12.96
N GLY A 329 -17.58 -1.20 -12.05
CA GLY A 329 -18.60 -1.04 -11.03
C GLY A 329 -18.53 -2.05 -9.90
N LEU A 330 -17.60 -3.00 -9.87
CA LEU A 330 -17.55 -4.02 -8.81
C LEU A 330 -17.22 -3.41 -7.43
N ALA A 331 -17.79 -4.00 -6.39
CA ALA A 331 -17.71 -3.48 -5.03
C ALA A 331 -16.42 -3.90 -4.31
N PHE A 332 -15.88 -3.01 -3.50
CA PHE A 332 -15.02 -3.39 -2.37
C PHE A 332 -15.93 -3.94 -1.26
N HIS A 333 -16.08 -5.26 -1.24
CA HIS A 333 -17.03 -5.96 -0.38
C HIS A 333 -16.45 -6.31 0.99
N TYR A 334 -15.12 -6.25 1.14
CA TYR A 334 -14.40 -6.43 2.39
C TYR A 334 -13.20 -5.48 2.46
N VAL A 335 -13.06 -4.74 3.55
CA VAL A 335 -11.94 -3.84 3.81
C VAL A 335 -11.58 -3.93 5.29
N ARG A 336 -10.35 -4.36 5.57
CA ARG A 336 -9.75 -4.32 6.90
C ARG A 336 -8.40 -3.61 6.79
N GLN A 337 -8.31 -2.42 7.37
CA GLN A 337 -7.19 -1.47 7.20
C GLN A 337 -5.81 -2.06 7.54
N ASP A 338 -5.74 -2.87 8.60
CA ASP A 338 -4.49 -3.54 9.00
C ASP A 338 -4.16 -4.78 8.13
N TYR A 339 -5.00 -5.10 7.16
CA TYR A 339 -4.94 -6.34 6.38
C TYR A 339 -5.12 -6.08 4.89
N VAL A 340 -6.33 -6.22 4.34
CA VAL A 340 -6.57 -6.14 2.91
C VAL A 340 -7.88 -5.43 2.57
N ALA A 341 -7.97 -4.88 1.36
CA ALA A 341 -9.21 -4.54 0.67
C ALA A 341 -9.47 -5.57 -0.45
N GLU A 342 -10.64 -6.19 -0.46
CA GLU A 342 -11.04 -7.23 -1.42
C GLU A 342 -12.15 -6.74 -2.35
N THR A 343 -12.01 -7.06 -3.64
CA THR A 343 -12.96 -6.73 -4.72
C THR A 343 -13.02 -7.86 -5.75
N GLY A 344 -13.69 -7.64 -6.89
CA GLY A 344 -13.74 -8.59 -8.01
C GLY A 344 -14.84 -9.66 -7.90
N ASP A 345 -15.83 -9.47 -7.03
CA ASP A 345 -16.99 -10.35 -6.89
C ASP A 345 -18.19 -9.79 -7.70
N PRO A 346 -18.59 -10.43 -8.81
CA PRO A 346 -19.76 -10.00 -9.59
C PRO A 346 -21.09 -10.36 -8.91
N SER A 347 -21.09 -11.30 -7.97
CA SER A 347 -22.29 -11.78 -7.28
C SER A 347 -22.64 -10.97 -6.04
N PHE A 348 -21.78 -10.01 -5.67
CA PHE A 348 -21.96 -9.24 -4.45
C PHE A 348 -23.25 -8.41 -4.47
N THR A 349 -24.10 -8.63 -3.47
CA THR A 349 -25.30 -7.83 -3.21
C THR A 349 -25.11 -7.00 -1.93
N PRO A 350 -25.38 -5.67 -1.95
CA PRO A 350 -25.18 -4.83 -0.77
C PRO A 350 -26.01 -5.28 0.44
N GLY A 351 -25.36 -5.46 1.59
CA GLY A 351 -26.00 -5.98 2.81
C GLY A 351 -26.40 -7.46 2.76
N GLY A 352 -26.19 -8.14 1.63
CA GLY A 352 -26.42 -9.57 1.46
C GLY A 352 -25.15 -10.40 1.67
N GLY A 353 -25.29 -11.73 1.57
CA GLY A 353 -24.15 -12.62 1.41
C GLY A 353 -23.75 -12.70 -0.06
N GLY A 354 -22.47 -12.51 -0.37
CA GLY A 354 -21.91 -12.99 -1.62
C GLY A 354 -21.71 -14.51 -1.52
N THR A 355 -22.17 -15.26 -2.52
CA THR A 355 -21.64 -16.61 -2.76
C THR A 355 -20.18 -16.49 -3.20
N ALA A 356 -19.45 -17.60 -3.36
CA ALA A 356 -18.11 -17.57 -3.94
C ALA A 356 -18.19 -17.20 -5.43
N GLY A 357 -18.61 -15.95 -5.72
CA GLY A 357 -18.84 -15.43 -7.04
C GLY A 357 -17.53 -15.27 -7.79
N GLY A 358 -17.66 -15.38 -9.10
CA GLY A 358 -16.56 -15.32 -10.04
C GLY A 358 -17.08 -15.45 -11.45
N THR A 359 -16.17 -15.71 -12.39
CA THR A 359 -16.50 -15.95 -13.78
C THR A 359 -16.92 -17.40 -14.05
N GLY A 360 -16.68 -18.30 -13.08
CA GLY A 360 -16.88 -19.75 -13.22
C GLY A 360 -15.66 -20.47 -13.79
N THR A 361 -14.54 -19.78 -14.02
CA THR A 361 -13.27 -20.37 -14.50
C THR A 361 -12.19 -20.17 -13.45
N THR A 362 -11.75 -21.27 -12.83
CA THR A 362 -10.71 -21.21 -11.81
C THR A 362 -9.29 -21.21 -12.38
N LEU A 363 -8.34 -20.77 -11.57
CA LEU A 363 -6.92 -20.66 -11.89
C LEU A 363 -6.10 -21.56 -10.95
N PRO A 364 -5.08 -22.28 -11.47
CA PRO A 364 -4.12 -22.97 -10.63
C PRO A 364 -3.27 -21.95 -9.84
N ALA A 365 -2.91 -22.28 -8.60
CA ALA A 365 -2.08 -21.41 -7.76
C ALA A 365 -0.67 -21.18 -8.34
N GLU A 366 -0.17 -19.95 -8.25
CA GLU A 366 1.19 -19.55 -8.64
C GLU A 366 1.89 -18.95 -7.41
N PHE A 367 2.18 -19.79 -6.40
CA PHE A 367 2.81 -19.33 -5.16
C PHE A 367 4.25 -18.87 -5.38
N SER A 368 4.66 -17.84 -4.65
CA SER A 368 5.99 -17.25 -4.73
C SER A 368 6.49 -16.77 -3.37
N SER A 369 7.76 -16.36 -3.32
CA SER A 369 8.38 -15.72 -2.16
C SER A 369 8.10 -14.21 -2.06
N VAL A 370 7.26 -13.66 -2.94
CA VAL A 370 6.90 -12.24 -2.89
C VAL A 370 6.06 -11.99 -1.63
N PRO A 371 6.51 -11.11 -0.71
CA PRO A 371 5.77 -10.83 0.50
C PRO A 371 4.57 -9.93 0.20
N PHE A 372 3.46 -10.13 0.92
CA PHE A 372 2.31 -9.24 0.89
C PHE A 372 2.55 -8.00 1.77
N THR A 373 3.49 -7.16 1.35
CA THR A 373 3.65 -5.81 1.90
C THR A 373 2.59 -4.86 1.35
N GLU A 374 2.42 -3.70 1.98
CA GLU A 374 1.48 -2.67 1.55
C GLU A 374 1.56 -2.43 0.02
N GLY A 375 0.40 -2.46 -0.64
CA GLY A 375 0.27 -2.31 -2.08
C GLY A 375 0.45 -3.58 -2.90
N THR A 376 0.79 -4.73 -2.30
CA THR A 376 0.84 -6.01 -3.04
C THR A 376 -0.57 -6.52 -3.34
N LEU A 377 -0.82 -6.93 -4.59
CA LEU A 377 -2.09 -7.53 -5.00
C LEU A 377 -1.97 -9.05 -5.02
N GLY A 378 -2.95 -9.71 -4.41
CA GLY A 378 -3.07 -11.15 -4.39
C GLY A 378 -4.42 -11.62 -4.87
N MET A 379 -4.48 -12.85 -5.37
CA MET A 379 -5.74 -13.42 -5.86
C MET A 379 -6.48 -14.13 -4.72
N SER A 380 -7.76 -13.79 -4.52
CA SER A 380 -8.60 -14.44 -3.54
C SER A 380 -8.94 -15.86 -4.00
N ARG A 381 -9.00 -16.78 -3.04
CA ARG A 381 -9.35 -18.18 -3.25
C ARG A 381 -10.08 -18.75 -2.04
N ARG A 382 -10.70 -19.91 -2.19
CA ARG A 382 -11.23 -20.67 -1.06
C ARG A 382 -10.08 -21.21 -0.21
N GLN A 383 -10.33 -21.36 1.09
CA GLN A 383 -9.31 -21.78 2.05
C GLN A 383 -8.87 -23.23 1.82
N ASP A 384 -9.82 -24.09 1.49
CA ASP A 384 -9.70 -25.54 1.28
C ASP A 384 -9.18 -25.94 -0.10
N ASP A 385 -9.13 -25.00 -1.05
CA ASP A 385 -8.70 -25.27 -2.43
C ASP A 385 -7.74 -24.18 -2.95
N PRO A 386 -6.43 -24.45 -3.00
CA PRO A 386 -5.43 -23.57 -3.62
C PRO A 386 -5.75 -23.14 -5.05
N ASN A 387 -6.41 -24.00 -5.83
CA ASN A 387 -6.66 -23.82 -7.27
C ASN A 387 -8.07 -23.30 -7.57
N SER A 388 -8.69 -22.62 -6.59
CA SER A 388 -10.03 -22.05 -6.70
C SER A 388 -10.07 -20.54 -6.94
N ALA A 389 -8.91 -19.92 -7.16
CA ALA A 389 -8.83 -18.52 -7.56
C ALA A 389 -9.61 -18.30 -8.87
N ASP A 390 -10.29 -17.16 -9.02
CA ASP A 390 -11.08 -16.86 -10.22
C ASP A 390 -10.91 -15.37 -10.58
N SER A 391 -11.84 -14.51 -10.11
CA SER A 391 -11.84 -13.08 -10.43
C SER A 391 -11.62 -12.18 -9.22
N ARG A 392 -11.92 -12.68 -8.02
CA ARG A 392 -11.77 -11.91 -6.78
C ARG A 392 -10.30 -11.74 -6.43
N PHE A 393 -9.92 -10.52 -6.09
CA PHE A 393 -8.56 -10.20 -5.67
C PHE A 393 -8.58 -9.24 -4.49
N PHE A 394 -7.47 -9.19 -3.79
CA PHE A 394 -7.26 -8.30 -2.68
C PHE A 394 -6.01 -7.44 -2.86
N ILE A 395 -5.98 -6.28 -2.21
CA ILE A 395 -4.80 -5.44 -2.08
C ILE A 395 -4.40 -5.39 -0.61
N ALA A 396 -3.13 -5.67 -0.31
CA ALA A 396 -2.56 -5.54 1.02
C ALA A 396 -2.52 -4.06 1.46
N LEU A 397 -3.18 -3.76 2.58
CA LEU A 397 -3.26 -2.42 3.18
C LEU A 397 -2.36 -2.25 4.40
N GLY A 398 -2.07 -3.33 5.13
CA GLY A 398 -1.36 -3.26 6.41
C GLY A 398 -0.59 -4.53 6.77
N PRO A 399 0.17 -4.50 7.88
CA PRO A 399 1.14 -5.55 8.24
C PRO A 399 0.54 -6.94 8.46
N THR A 400 -0.73 -7.06 8.87
CA THR A 400 -1.37 -8.38 9.02
C THR A 400 -1.48 -9.11 7.68
N ALA A 401 -1.38 -8.40 6.54
CA ALA A 401 -1.35 -9.03 5.22
C ALA A 401 -0.17 -9.99 5.04
N ARG A 402 0.93 -9.82 5.80
CA ARG A 402 2.09 -10.73 5.81
C ARG A 402 1.73 -12.16 6.19
N THR A 403 0.60 -12.37 6.87
CA THR A 403 0.09 -13.73 7.09
C THR A 403 -0.20 -14.45 5.77
N LEU A 404 -0.44 -13.76 4.66
CA LEU A 404 -0.76 -14.36 3.36
C LEU A 404 0.49 -14.85 2.59
N ASP A 405 1.69 -14.49 3.05
CA ASP A 405 2.98 -14.81 2.41
C ASP A 405 3.08 -16.32 2.10
N GLY A 406 3.46 -16.67 0.87
CA GLY A 406 3.61 -18.05 0.40
C GLY A 406 2.32 -18.87 0.31
N ARG A 407 1.15 -18.30 0.65
CA ARG A 407 -0.15 -19.01 0.68
C ARG A 407 -1.14 -18.54 -0.39
N TYR A 408 -0.84 -17.42 -1.04
CA TYR A 408 -1.68 -16.79 -2.06
C TYR A 408 -0.82 -16.33 -3.24
N THR A 409 -1.40 -16.35 -4.44
CA THR A 409 -0.71 -15.88 -5.65
C THR A 409 -0.60 -14.36 -5.63
N ALA A 410 0.62 -13.83 -5.55
CA ALA A 410 0.90 -12.41 -5.76
C ALA A 410 1.07 -12.13 -7.25
N TRP A 411 0.34 -11.15 -7.80
CA TRP A 411 0.30 -10.92 -9.25
C TRP A 411 0.52 -9.46 -9.68
N GLY A 412 0.50 -8.52 -8.73
CA GLY A 412 0.79 -7.11 -9.02
C GLY A 412 1.20 -6.32 -7.78
N ARG A 413 1.64 -5.09 -8.01
CA ARG A 413 1.96 -4.11 -6.97
C ARG A 413 1.44 -2.72 -7.32
N VAL A 414 0.91 -2.00 -6.35
CA VAL A 414 0.55 -0.59 -6.50
C VAL A 414 1.83 0.23 -6.67
N VAL A 415 1.90 1.00 -7.75
CA VAL A 415 3.02 1.91 -8.05
C VAL A 415 2.64 3.38 -7.94
N LEU A 416 1.34 3.69 -7.92
CA LEU A 416 0.79 5.03 -7.65
C LEU A 416 -0.63 4.90 -7.11
N GLY A 417 -1.03 5.79 -6.21
CA GLY A 417 -2.42 5.88 -5.73
C GLY A 417 -2.76 5.00 -4.53
N MET A 418 -1.77 4.46 -3.81
CA MET A 418 -1.99 3.63 -2.61
C MET A 418 -2.88 4.32 -1.56
N GLN A 419 -2.79 5.66 -1.46
CA GLN A 419 -3.59 6.46 -0.55
C GLN A 419 -5.11 6.33 -0.78
N TYR A 420 -5.56 6.13 -2.03
CA TYR A 420 -6.99 5.96 -2.31
C TYR A 420 -7.50 4.61 -1.82
N LEU A 421 -6.64 3.59 -1.80
CA LEU A 421 -6.97 2.28 -1.24
C LEU A 421 -6.97 2.30 0.29
N LYS A 422 -6.06 3.04 0.91
CA LYS A 422 -6.04 3.23 2.38
C LYS A 422 -7.20 4.10 2.86
N ALA A 423 -7.73 4.98 2.02
CA ALA A 423 -8.91 5.80 2.35
C ALA A 423 -10.22 5.00 2.33
N LEU A 424 -10.24 3.77 1.81
CA LEU A 424 -11.44 2.93 1.78
C LEU A 424 -11.98 2.71 3.20
N LYS A 425 -13.28 2.95 3.40
CA LYS A 425 -13.87 2.74 4.73
C LYS A 425 -13.79 1.25 5.13
N PRO A 426 -13.46 0.93 6.39
CA PRO A 426 -13.57 -0.44 6.89
C PRO A 426 -14.95 -1.02 6.60
N ALA A 427 -14.98 -2.21 6.03
CA ALA A 427 -16.19 -2.77 5.47
C ALA A 427 -16.18 -4.29 5.61
N ASN A 428 -17.32 -4.86 5.97
CA ASN A 428 -17.58 -6.28 5.83
C ASN A 428 -19.01 -6.42 5.32
N ARG A 429 -19.14 -6.72 4.02
CA ARG A 429 -20.42 -6.79 3.30
C ARG A 429 -21.28 -5.52 3.51
N PRO A 430 -20.75 -4.33 3.15
CA PRO A 430 -21.43 -3.07 3.40
C PRO A 430 -22.72 -2.94 2.58
N LYS A 431 -23.72 -2.24 3.13
CA LYS A 431 -24.95 -1.86 2.42
C LYS A 431 -24.71 -0.77 1.35
N ALA A 432 -23.64 0.00 1.50
CA ALA A 432 -23.21 1.04 0.56
C ALA A 432 -21.70 0.88 0.32
N PRO A 433 -21.27 -0.10 -0.51
CA PRO A 433 -19.86 -0.31 -0.81
C PRO A 433 -19.29 0.85 -1.61
N GLU A 434 -18.01 1.16 -1.39
CA GLU A 434 -17.21 1.84 -2.39
C GLU A 434 -17.01 0.90 -3.60
N ARG A 435 -16.98 1.48 -4.80
CA ARG A 435 -16.93 0.72 -6.05
C ARG A 435 -15.73 1.12 -6.88
N LEU A 436 -15.13 0.11 -7.49
CA LEU A 436 -14.21 0.24 -8.59
C LEU A 436 -14.98 0.80 -9.79
N ARG A 437 -14.68 2.02 -10.24
CA ARG A 437 -15.36 2.61 -11.42
C ARG A 437 -14.97 1.84 -12.66
N THR A 438 -13.66 1.73 -12.91
CA THR A 438 -13.12 0.96 -14.04
C THR A 438 -11.79 0.33 -13.70
N LEU A 439 -11.47 -0.78 -14.37
CA LEU A 439 -10.11 -1.34 -14.41
C LEU A 439 -9.69 -1.50 -15.88
N ARG A 440 -8.55 -0.93 -16.26
CA ARG A 440 -8.06 -0.93 -17.64
C ARG A 440 -6.60 -1.32 -17.72
N VAL A 441 -6.23 -2.02 -18.79
CA VAL A 441 -4.82 -2.15 -19.19
C VAL A 441 -4.40 -0.82 -19.80
N VAL A 442 -3.32 -0.24 -19.30
CA VAL A 442 -2.89 1.11 -19.69
C VAL A 442 -2.59 1.17 -21.18
N ALA A 443 -1.97 0.14 -21.77
CA ALA A 443 -1.72 0.09 -23.22
C ALA A 443 -2.98 0.31 -24.07
N ASP A 444 -4.15 -0.16 -23.64
CA ASP A 444 -5.39 -0.04 -24.40
C ASP A 444 -5.99 1.38 -24.37
N LEU A 445 -5.50 2.25 -23.48
CA LEU A 445 -5.92 3.66 -23.43
C LEU A 445 -5.17 4.52 -24.44
N TYR A 446 -3.95 4.11 -24.84
CA TYR A 446 -3.04 4.90 -25.67
C TYR A 446 -2.93 4.36 -27.11
N LYS A 447 -3.97 3.68 -27.59
CA LYS A 447 -4.05 3.11 -28.95
C LYS A 447 -4.62 4.07 -29.97
#